data_AF-A0A238VX82-F1
#
_entry.id   AF-A0A238VX82-F1
#
_cell.length_a   1.000
_cell.length_b   1.000
_cell.length_c   1.000
_cell.angle_alpha   90.00
_cell.angle_beta   90.00
_cell.angle_gamma   90.00
#
_symmetry.space_group_name_H-M   'P 1'
#
loop_
_entity.id
_entity.type
_entity.pdbx_description
1 polymer ?
#
loop_
_entity_poly.entity_id
_entity_poly.type
_entity_poly.pdbx_seq_one_letter_code
_entity_poly.pdbx_strand_id
1 'polypeptide(L)'
;MPRPCSIHCVMPSECRRAPGLAHHPAFRPVAAATALAIAGTMLVLASPGASAATHASPGWRAASGTGPPSPARRLLDPAPASRPNVRSAARKRTVPPRDAPPDLPSSQRLDQQFAEYALRASGIGWRSTGRCSDRTVRTCTSFEGIRWGTIRSLIEFAESSGCEVTVTGGTEHGHAGGTYSHANGYKIDIATGSCVDEAVRRYPFTGVRGDGARLHRSPEGVVFAREKDHWDITIRRGPRG
;
A
#
# COMPACT_ATOMS: atom_id res chain seq x y z
N MET A 1 -10.32 38.31 45.86
CA MET A 1 -10.20 37.97 47.29
C MET A 1 -11.61 37.78 47.85
N PRO A 2 -11.95 36.84 48.76
CA PRO A 2 -11.37 35.54 49.15
C PRO A 2 -12.15 34.35 48.49
N ARG A 3 -11.50 33.29 47.99
CA ARG A 3 -11.14 31.97 48.57
C ARG A 3 -12.29 30.95 48.83
N PRO A 4 -12.01 29.64 48.63
CA PRO A 4 -12.95 28.63 48.12
C PRO A 4 -13.39 27.59 49.16
N CYS A 5 -14.48 26.87 48.89
CA CYS A 5 -14.85 25.67 49.64
C CYS A 5 -14.00 24.48 49.19
N SER A 6 -13.06 24.09 50.06
CA SER A 6 -12.42 22.77 50.09
C SER A 6 -13.40 21.72 50.63
N ILE A 7 -13.47 20.56 49.98
CA ILE A 7 -13.90 19.32 50.65
C ILE A 7 -12.72 18.35 50.58
N HIS A 8 -12.21 18.04 51.77
CA HIS A 8 -11.14 17.09 52.05
C HIS A 8 -11.67 15.65 52.08
N CYS A 9 -10.81 14.75 51.61
CA CYS A 9 -10.51 13.39 52.11
C CYS A 9 -11.65 12.49 52.60
N VAL A 10 -11.72 11.25 52.07
CA VAL A 10 -11.41 10.02 52.84
C VAL A 10 -10.95 8.90 51.87
N MET A 11 -9.72 8.43 52.03
CA MET A 11 -9.29 7.03 51.82
C MET A 11 -9.04 6.44 53.21
N PRO A 12 -9.30 5.13 53.44
CA PRO A 12 -8.20 4.18 53.67
C PRO A 12 -8.42 2.84 52.91
N SER A 13 -7.36 2.20 52.37
CA SER A 13 -6.55 1.11 52.99
C SER A 13 -7.38 -0.12 53.37
N GLU A 14 -7.18 -1.34 52.84
CA GLU A 14 -6.15 -2.35 53.19
C GLU A 14 -6.09 -3.44 52.07
N CYS A 15 -4.95 -3.87 51.52
CA CYS A 15 -3.90 -4.79 52.02
C CYS A 15 -4.34 -6.22 52.45
N ARG A 16 -4.16 -7.24 51.58
CA ARG A 16 -3.30 -8.44 51.81
C ARG A 16 -3.30 -9.51 50.69
N ARG A 17 -2.13 -10.15 50.57
CA ARG A 17 -1.60 -11.27 49.75
C ARG A 17 -2.47 -12.56 49.70
N ALA A 18 -2.66 -13.19 48.53
CA ALA A 18 -1.90 -14.30 47.88
C ALA A 18 -2.34 -15.73 48.33
N PRO A 19 -1.86 -16.84 47.74
CA PRO A 19 -1.87 -17.30 46.34
C PRO A 19 -2.55 -18.69 46.16
N GLY A 20 -2.75 -19.10 44.90
CA GLY A 20 -2.75 -20.51 44.50
C GLY A 20 -4.11 -21.20 44.36
N LEU A 21 -4.43 -21.64 43.13
CA LEU A 21 -4.77 -23.03 42.84
C LEU A 21 -4.87 -23.21 41.32
N ALA A 22 -4.07 -24.16 40.85
CA ALA A 22 -4.00 -24.60 39.47
C ALA A 22 -5.29 -25.30 39.05
N HIS A 23 -5.76 -25.06 37.84
CA HIS A 23 -6.50 -26.06 37.05
C HIS A 23 -6.17 -25.89 35.57
N HIS A 24 -5.34 -26.82 35.08
CA HIS A 24 -5.14 -27.10 33.67
C HIS A 24 -6.42 -27.69 33.05
N PRO A 25 -6.82 -27.27 31.84
CA PRO A 25 -7.56 -28.14 30.94
C PRO A 25 -6.62 -28.87 29.97
N ALA A 26 -6.83 -30.18 29.95
CA ALA A 26 -6.28 -31.26 29.13
C ALA A 26 -5.70 -30.90 27.74
N PHE A 27 -4.42 -31.23 27.56
CA PHE A 27 -3.86 -31.58 26.26
C PHE A 27 -4.34 -32.99 25.89
N ARG A 28 -5.07 -33.13 24.78
CA ARG A 28 -5.32 -34.42 24.12
C ARG A 28 -4.33 -34.55 22.95
N PRO A 29 -3.48 -35.58 22.89
CA PRO A 29 -2.73 -35.87 21.67
C PRO A 29 -3.64 -36.63 20.69
N VAL A 30 -3.80 -36.10 19.48
CA VAL A 30 -4.32 -36.87 18.35
C VAL A 30 -3.14 -37.60 17.74
N ALA A 31 -3.18 -38.94 17.83
CA ALA A 31 -2.31 -39.82 17.08
C ALA A 31 -2.59 -39.65 15.58
N ALA A 32 -1.56 -39.31 14.79
CA ALA A 32 -1.60 -39.42 13.34
C ALA A 32 -0.75 -40.63 12.93
N ALA A 33 -1.44 -41.62 12.39
CA ALA A 33 -0.88 -42.86 11.90
C ALA A 33 -0.06 -42.64 10.62
N THR A 34 1.04 -43.39 10.56
CA THR A 34 1.90 -43.62 9.41
C THR A 34 1.13 -44.26 8.26
N ALA A 35 1.37 -43.81 7.02
CA ALA A 35 1.13 -44.61 5.82
C ALA A 35 2.07 -44.20 4.69
N LEU A 36 2.31 -45.17 3.82
CA LEU A 36 3.52 -45.46 3.08
C LEU A 36 3.58 -44.75 1.71
N ALA A 37 4.81 -44.70 1.18
CA ALA A 37 5.21 -44.20 -0.14
C ALA A 37 4.51 -44.85 -1.33
N ILE A 38 4.39 -44.10 -2.43
CA ILE A 38 4.44 -44.65 -3.80
C ILE A 38 5.36 -43.74 -4.65
N ALA A 39 6.38 -44.37 -5.21
CA ALA A 39 7.27 -43.84 -6.22
C ALA A 39 6.57 -43.72 -7.58
N GLY A 40 6.93 -42.72 -8.37
CA GLY A 40 6.43 -42.53 -9.73
C GLY A 40 7.35 -41.64 -10.55
N THR A 41 8.37 -42.25 -11.12
CA THR A 41 9.28 -41.70 -12.13
C THR A 41 8.58 -41.52 -13.48
N MET A 42 8.98 -40.49 -14.24
CA MET A 42 9.19 -40.43 -15.71
C MET A 42 8.78 -39.02 -16.23
N LEU A 43 9.73 -38.15 -16.60
CA LEU A 43 10.55 -38.11 -17.83
C LEU A 43 9.88 -37.28 -18.96
N VAL A 44 10.40 -36.06 -19.14
CA VAL A 44 10.81 -35.34 -20.38
C VAL A 44 9.85 -35.40 -21.59
N LEU A 45 9.41 -34.27 -22.15
CA LEU A 45 10.09 -33.64 -23.30
C LEU A 45 9.64 -32.19 -23.54
N ALA A 46 10.60 -31.41 -24.03
CA ALA A 46 10.54 -30.02 -24.41
C ALA A 46 9.84 -29.77 -25.76
N SER A 47 9.56 -28.48 -25.99
CA SER A 47 9.02 -27.73 -27.14
C SER A 47 9.74 -27.97 -28.50
N PRO A 48 9.57 -27.15 -29.56
CA PRO A 48 8.53 -26.16 -29.94
C PRO A 48 8.04 -26.36 -31.40
N GLY A 49 7.04 -25.59 -31.84
CA GLY A 49 6.62 -25.55 -33.24
C GLY A 49 6.11 -24.18 -33.65
N ALA A 50 7.03 -23.25 -33.89
CA ALA A 50 6.75 -22.04 -34.66
C ALA A 50 6.65 -22.42 -36.14
N SER A 51 5.64 -21.90 -36.84
CA SER A 51 5.67 -21.78 -38.29
C SER A 51 5.26 -20.38 -38.67
N ALA A 52 6.27 -19.62 -39.09
CA ALA A 52 6.12 -18.39 -39.83
C ALA A 52 5.58 -18.73 -41.23
N ALA A 53 4.57 -17.99 -41.67
CA ALA A 53 4.21 -17.89 -43.08
C ALA A 53 4.26 -16.41 -43.46
N THR A 54 5.32 -16.08 -44.18
CA THR A 54 5.45 -14.96 -45.12
C THR A 54 4.25 -14.83 -46.05
N HIS A 55 3.77 -13.61 -46.29
CA HIS A 55 3.32 -13.09 -47.60
C HIS A 55 3.09 -11.57 -47.43
N ALA A 56 4.01 -10.76 -47.96
CA ALA A 56 3.91 -10.11 -49.28
C ALA A 56 2.96 -8.90 -49.28
N SER A 57 3.58 -7.72 -49.37
CA SER A 57 2.96 -6.40 -49.62
C SER A 57 2.21 -6.35 -50.95
N PRO A 58 1.30 -5.39 -51.10
CA PRO A 58 1.39 -4.49 -52.26
C PRO A 58 1.27 -3.02 -51.85
N GLY A 59 2.21 -2.21 -52.34
CA GLY A 59 2.24 -0.77 -52.16
C GLY A 59 1.25 -0.03 -53.06
N TRP A 60 0.62 1.02 -52.53
CA TRP A 60 -0.20 1.95 -53.30
C TRP A 60 0.23 3.39 -52.99
N ARG A 61 0.92 3.94 -54.00
CA ARG A 61 1.09 5.32 -54.46
C ARG A 61 0.64 6.47 -53.54
N ALA A 62 1.61 7.35 -53.26
CA ALA A 62 1.40 8.75 -52.98
C ALA A 62 0.84 9.49 -54.20
N ALA A 63 -0.15 10.37 -53.97
CA ALA A 63 -0.59 11.37 -54.94
C ALA A 63 -0.44 12.76 -54.31
N SER A 64 0.49 13.51 -54.87
CA SER A 64 0.74 14.92 -54.65
C SER A 64 -0.33 15.74 -55.39
N GLY A 65 -1.00 16.66 -54.70
CA GLY A 65 -1.94 17.60 -55.28
C GLY A 65 -1.53 19.04 -54.95
N THR A 66 -0.80 19.67 -55.87
CA THR A 66 -0.51 21.11 -55.91
C THR A 66 -1.66 21.85 -56.60
N GLY A 67 -2.13 22.94 -56.00
CA GLY A 67 -3.01 23.92 -56.63
C GLY A 67 -2.97 25.27 -55.91
N PRO A 68 -2.59 26.38 -56.57
CA PRO A 68 -2.61 27.73 -56.00
C PRO A 68 -3.75 28.58 -56.66
N PRO A 69 -3.86 29.91 -56.47
CA PRO A 69 -4.90 30.52 -55.63
C PRO A 69 -5.76 31.58 -56.36
N SER A 70 -6.78 32.14 -55.68
CA SER A 70 -7.32 33.55 -55.79
C SER A 70 -8.86 33.62 -55.60
N PRO A 71 -9.48 34.82 -55.46
CA PRO A 71 -9.32 35.75 -54.34
C PRO A 71 -10.68 36.33 -53.85
N ALA A 72 -10.59 37.18 -52.82
CA ALA A 72 -11.51 38.28 -52.50
C ALA A 72 -12.92 37.97 -51.93
N ARG A 73 -13.05 38.22 -50.62
CA ARG A 73 -14.16 38.98 -50.02
C ARG A 73 -13.63 39.57 -48.69
N ARG A 74 -13.21 40.83 -48.71
CA ARG A 74 -14.00 42.02 -48.33
C ARG A 74 -14.40 41.99 -46.84
N LEU A 75 -13.59 42.74 -46.09
CA LEU A 75 -13.77 43.31 -44.76
C LEU A 75 -15.23 43.39 -44.27
N LEU A 76 -15.49 42.68 -43.16
CA LEU A 76 -16.29 43.18 -42.06
C LEU A 76 -15.49 42.94 -40.78
N ASP A 77 -15.19 44.01 -40.06
CA ASP A 77 -14.56 43.96 -38.75
C ASP A 77 -15.51 43.31 -37.73
N PRO A 78 -15.10 42.28 -36.98
CA PRO A 78 -15.79 41.90 -35.76
C PRO A 78 -15.26 42.73 -34.58
N ALA A 79 -16.22 43.26 -33.80
CA ALA A 79 -16.03 43.91 -32.51
C ALA A 79 -15.09 43.12 -31.57
N PRO A 80 -14.40 43.78 -30.62
CA PRO A 80 -13.53 43.09 -29.68
C PRO A 80 -14.36 42.14 -28.80
N ALA A 81 -14.14 40.84 -28.97
CA ALA A 81 -14.67 39.83 -28.07
C ALA A 81 -14.10 40.05 -26.67
N SER A 82 -14.97 40.35 -25.72
CA SER A 82 -14.68 40.37 -24.29
C SER A 82 -13.97 39.08 -23.89
N ARG A 83 -12.77 39.21 -23.30
CA ARG A 83 -12.04 38.09 -22.69
C ARG A 83 -12.95 37.37 -21.69
N PRO A 84 -13.15 36.04 -21.78
CA PRO A 84 -13.79 35.33 -20.69
C PRO A 84 -12.86 35.41 -19.49
N ASN A 85 -13.37 36.00 -18.42
CA ASN A 85 -12.74 36.06 -17.12
C ASN A 85 -12.47 34.62 -16.64
N VAL A 86 -11.22 34.16 -16.68
CA VAL A 86 -10.79 32.83 -16.21
C VAL A 86 -10.71 32.79 -14.67
N ARG A 87 -11.62 33.47 -14.00
CA ARG A 87 -11.87 33.37 -12.56
C ARG A 87 -13.35 33.06 -12.41
N SER A 88 -13.63 31.89 -11.83
CA SER A 88 -14.96 31.36 -11.53
C SER A 88 -15.57 30.40 -12.55
N ALA A 89 -14.77 29.49 -13.12
CA ALA A 89 -15.25 28.10 -13.19
C ALA A 89 -15.03 27.49 -11.81
N ALA A 90 -15.95 27.81 -10.88
CA ALA A 90 -16.04 27.17 -9.59
C ALA A 90 -16.06 25.65 -9.84
N ARG A 91 -14.98 24.96 -9.45
CA ARG A 91 -14.98 23.50 -9.32
C ARG A 91 -16.22 23.15 -8.54
N LYS A 92 -17.19 22.50 -9.17
CA LYS A 92 -18.19 21.73 -8.44
C LYS A 92 -17.39 20.81 -7.54
N ARG A 93 -17.34 21.11 -6.23
CA ARG A 93 -16.90 20.16 -5.22
C ARG A 93 -17.96 19.07 -5.23
N THR A 94 -17.79 18.10 -6.12
CA THR A 94 -18.40 16.80 -5.96
C THR A 94 -17.90 16.30 -4.62
N VAL A 95 -18.79 16.23 -3.62
CA VAL A 95 -18.47 15.59 -2.35
C VAL A 95 -18.12 14.15 -2.73
N PRO A 96 -16.87 13.68 -2.50
CA PRO A 96 -16.51 12.31 -2.81
C PRO A 96 -17.44 11.35 -2.06
N PRO A 97 -17.70 10.15 -2.60
CA PRO A 97 -18.41 9.11 -1.86
C PRO A 97 -17.82 8.97 -0.46
N ARG A 98 -18.68 8.77 0.55
CA ARG A 98 -18.27 8.69 1.96
C ARG A 98 -17.25 7.58 2.24
N ASP A 99 -17.10 6.65 1.29
CA ASP A 99 -16.25 5.47 1.39
C ASP A 99 -14.92 5.61 0.62
N ALA A 100 -14.70 6.71 -0.11
CA ALA A 100 -13.44 6.93 -0.82
C ALA A 100 -12.37 7.54 0.12
N PRO A 101 -11.12 7.04 0.11
CA PRO A 101 -10.03 7.66 0.83
C PRO A 101 -9.88 9.15 0.48
N PRO A 102 -9.57 10.03 1.45
CA PRO A 102 -9.47 11.45 1.20
C PRO A 102 -8.36 11.78 0.20
N ASP A 103 -8.61 12.77 -0.66
CA ASP A 103 -7.65 13.27 -1.64
C ASP A 103 -6.61 14.19 -0.96
N LEU A 104 -5.65 13.57 -0.29
CA LEU A 104 -4.50 14.22 0.34
C LEU A 104 -3.25 14.06 -0.55
N PRO A 105 -2.28 14.99 -0.50
CA PRO A 105 -1.05 14.82 -1.25
C PRO A 105 -0.27 13.62 -0.72
N SER A 106 0.34 12.82 -1.61
CA SER A 106 1.05 11.59 -1.21
C SER A 106 2.20 11.83 -0.23
N SER A 107 2.74 13.05 -0.15
CA SER A 107 3.79 13.45 0.80
C SER A 107 3.25 13.86 2.17
N GLN A 108 1.93 14.02 2.33
CA GLN A 108 1.32 14.39 3.61
C GLN A 108 1.72 13.37 4.67
N ARG A 109 2.20 13.87 5.82
CA ARG A 109 2.42 13.04 7.00
C ARG A 109 1.15 12.96 7.83
N LEU A 110 0.85 11.77 8.30
CA LEU A 110 -0.34 11.47 9.08
C LEU A 110 0.02 11.36 10.56
N ASP A 111 -0.94 11.66 11.43
CA ASP A 111 -0.90 11.16 12.80
C ASP A 111 -1.29 9.67 12.85
N GLN A 112 -1.04 9.05 14.01
CA GLN A 112 -1.37 7.65 14.26
C GLN A 112 -2.85 7.33 14.02
N GLN A 113 -3.75 8.13 14.60
CA GLN A 113 -5.18 7.81 14.66
C GLN A 113 -5.81 7.88 13.26
N PHE A 114 -5.40 8.86 12.47
CA PHE A 114 -5.87 9.01 11.10
C PHE A 114 -5.40 7.86 10.20
N ALA A 115 -4.14 7.43 10.33
CA ALA A 115 -3.63 6.27 9.60
C ALA A 115 -4.37 4.99 9.99
N GLU A 116 -4.58 4.75 11.28
CA GLU A 116 -5.36 3.62 11.79
C GLU A 116 -6.80 3.62 11.27
N TYR A 117 -7.45 4.79 11.26
CA TYR A 117 -8.79 4.95 10.72
C TYR A 117 -8.84 4.55 9.24
N ALA A 118 -7.93 5.07 8.42
CA ALA A 118 -7.88 4.76 7.00
C ALA A 118 -7.64 3.26 6.74
N LEU A 119 -6.72 2.63 7.48
CA LEU A 119 -6.45 1.20 7.37
C LEU A 119 -7.68 0.36 7.75
N ARG A 120 -8.30 0.63 8.90
CA ARG A 120 -9.51 -0.11 9.34
C ARG A 120 -10.67 0.06 8.36
N ALA A 121 -10.88 1.27 7.86
CA ALA A 121 -11.96 1.57 6.91
C ALA A 121 -11.80 0.76 5.60
N SER A 122 -10.57 0.43 5.22
CA SER A 122 -10.25 -0.40 4.06
C SER A 122 -10.05 -1.89 4.38
N GLY A 123 -10.45 -2.35 5.57
CA GLY A 123 -10.34 -3.76 5.95
C GLY A 123 -8.91 -4.25 6.21
N ILE A 124 -7.95 -3.33 6.40
CA ILE A 124 -6.55 -3.66 6.68
C ILE A 124 -6.33 -3.69 8.19
N GLY A 125 -5.89 -4.84 8.70
CA GLY A 125 -5.50 -5.02 10.10
C GLY A 125 -4.05 -4.65 10.36
N TRP A 126 -3.65 -4.61 11.63
CA TRP A 126 -2.25 -4.54 12.04
C TRP A 126 -2.00 -5.27 13.34
N ARG A 127 -0.74 -5.65 13.57
CA ARG A 127 -0.29 -6.36 14.76
C ARG A 127 0.99 -5.75 15.30
N SER A 128 0.93 -5.25 16.52
CA SER A 128 2.10 -4.85 17.31
C SER A 128 2.48 -5.94 18.30
N THR A 129 3.74 -6.38 18.30
CA THR A 129 4.23 -7.35 19.29
C THR A 129 4.35 -6.75 20.69
N GLY A 130 4.68 -5.46 20.76
CA GLY A 130 4.75 -4.67 22.00
C GLY A 130 3.41 -4.13 22.48
N ARG A 131 2.31 -4.33 21.72
CA ARG A 131 0.97 -3.82 22.03
C ARG A 131 0.91 -2.31 22.24
N CYS A 132 1.62 -1.57 21.39
CA CYS A 132 1.82 -0.13 21.51
C CYS A 132 2.02 0.50 20.13
N SER A 133 1.98 1.83 20.08
CA SER A 133 2.15 2.64 18.86
C SER A 133 3.25 3.71 18.98
N ASP A 134 4.12 3.60 19.99
CA ASP A 134 5.26 4.50 20.17
C ASP A 134 6.35 4.18 19.13
N ARG A 135 6.61 5.12 18.22
CA ARG A 135 7.63 4.96 17.17
C ARG A 135 9.04 4.76 17.71
N THR A 136 9.34 5.16 18.94
CA THR A 136 10.67 5.00 19.56
C THR A 136 10.92 3.59 20.09
N VAL A 137 9.88 2.76 20.14
CA VAL A 137 9.94 1.39 20.64
C VAL A 137 9.79 0.41 19.48
N ARG A 138 10.88 -0.27 19.14
CA ARG A 138 10.99 -1.24 18.02
C ARG A 138 10.00 -2.43 18.03
N THR A 139 9.28 -2.67 19.12
CA THR A 139 8.24 -3.71 19.19
C THR A 139 6.83 -3.15 18.96
N CYS A 140 6.66 -1.83 18.97
CA CYS A 140 5.39 -1.18 18.64
C CYS A 140 5.09 -1.29 17.15
N THR A 141 3.84 -1.01 16.78
CA THR A 141 3.49 -0.67 15.40
C THR A 141 2.93 0.74 15.39
N SER A 142 3.74 1.68 14.91
CA SER A 142 3.49 3.11 14.82
C SER A 142 3.36 3.56 13.37
N PHE A 143 2.31 4.29 13.08
CA PHE A 143 2.04 5.01 11.85
C PHE A 143 2.28 6.51 11.99
N GLU A 144 2.76 6.98 13.14
CA GLU A 144 3.05 8.40 13.35
C GLU A 144 4.05 8.90 12.30
N GLY A 145 3.66 9.93 11.53
CA GLY A 145 4.49 10.50 10.49
C GLY A 145 4.59 9.64 9.21
N ILE A 146 3.80 8.58 9.09
CA ILE A 146 3.68 7.81 7.85
C ILE A 146 3.14 8.71 6.74
N ARG A 147 3.54 8.44 5.50
CA ARG A 147 3.08 9.23 4.35
C ARG A 147 1.70 8.73 3.89
N TRP A 148 0.82 9.66 3.52
CA TRP A 148 -0.46 9.31 2.91
C TRP A 148 -0.30 8.43 1.67
N GLY A 149 0.71 8.69 0.84
CA GLY A 149 1.00 7.85 -0.32
C GLY A 149 1.32 6.39 0.03
N THR A 150 1.92 6.15 1.19
CA THR A 150 2.22 4.79 1.68
C THR A 150 0.93 4.07 2.08
N ILE A 151 0.06 4.72 2.86
CA ILE A 151 -1.24 4.16 3.26
C ILE A 151 -2.12 3.92 2.02
N ARG A 152 -2.21 4.89 1.11
CA ARG A 152 -3.01 4.77 -0.10
C ARG A 152 -2.51 3.65 -1.02
N SER A 153 -1.19 3.53 -1.24
CA SER A 153 -0.64 2.40 -2.01
C SER A 153 -0.92 1.04 -1.36
N LEU A 154 -0.97 0.96 -0.03
CA LEU A 154 -1.32 -0.28 0.66
C LEU A 154 -2.80 -0.63 0.48
N ILE A 155 -3.68 0.38 0.55
CA ILE A 155 -5.11 0.23 0.26
C ILE A 155 -5.32 -0.28 -1.17
N GLU A 156 -4.69 0.36 -2.16
CA GLU A 156 -4.78 -0.06 -3.56
C GLU A 156 -4.24 -1.49 -3.79
N PHE A 157 -3.18 -1.88 -3.08
CA PHE A 157 -2.69 -3.25 -3.09
C PHE A 157 -3.72 -4.23 -2.48
N ALA A 158 -4.31 -3.92 -1.34
CA ALA A 158 -5.34 -4.75 -0.71
C ALA A 158 -6.55 -4.93 -1.63
N GLU A 159 -7.05 -3.83 -2.21
CA GLU A 159 -8.19 -3.83 -3.15
C GLU A 159 -7.89 -4.64 -4.42
N SER A 160 -6.73 -4.41 -5.06
CA SER A 160 -6.38 -5.09 -6.32
C SER A 160 -6.00 -6.55 -6.13
N SER A 161 -5.45 -6.91 -4.97
CA SER A 161 -5.10 -8.30 -4.65
C SER A 161 -6.28 -9.13 -4.17
N GLY A 162 -7.28 -8.49 -3.54
CA GLY A 162 -8.37 -9.16 -2.83
C GLY A 162 -7.90 -9.90 -1.57
N CYS A 163 -6.68 -9.67 -1.10
CA CYS A 163 -6.12 -10.35 0.06
C CYS A 163 -6.47 -9.64 1.36
N GLU A 164 -6.64 -10.41 2.43
CA GLU A 164 -6.56 -9.87 3.79
C GLU A 164 -5.12 -9.45 4.07
N VAL A 165 -4.92 -8.18 4.43
CA VAL A 165 -3.61 -7.59 4.69
C VAL A 165 -3.51 -7.26 6.18
N THR A 166 -2.40 -7.70 6.80
CA THR A 166 -2.04 -7.35 8.17
C THR A 166 -0.70 -6.62 8.18
N VAL A 167 -0.69 -5.38 8.65
CA VAL A 167 0.53 -4.58 8.84
C VAL A 167 1.28 -5.05 10.10
N THR A 168 2.58 -5.23 10.01
CA THR A 168 3.43 -5.72 11.11
C THR A 168 4.47 -4.70 11.56
N GLY A 169 4.71 -3.66 10.76
CA GLY A 169 5.67 -2.59 11.04
C GLY A 169 5.32 -1.35 10.23
N GLY A 170 5.58 -0.18 10.79
CA GLY A 170 5.27 1.12 10.21
C GLY A 170 6.50 2.02 10.20
N THR A 171 6.55 2.96 11.14
CA THR A 171 7.51 4.07 11.17
C THR A 171 8.49 3.98 12.34
N GLU A 172 8.57 2.82 12.97
CA GLU A 172 9.35 2.63 14.18
C GLU A 172 10.84 2.83 13.92
N HIS A 173 11.56 3.28 14.94
CA HIS A 173 13.00 3.41 14.91
C HIS A 173 13.67 2.04 15.05
N GLY A 174 14.83 1.87 14.42
CA GLY A 174 15.62 0.63 14.47
C GLY A 174 15.83 -0.04 13.11
N HIS A 175 15.16 0.41 12.05
CA HIS A 175 15.44 -0.01 10.67
C HIS A 175 16.60 0.77 10.06
N ALA A 176 17.13 0.27 8.94
CA ALA A 176 18.14 0.98 8.15
C ALA A 176 17.65 2.40 7.80
N GLY A 177 18.52 3.38 8.04
CA GLY A 177 18.25 4.77 7.73
C GLY A 177 18.23 5.08 6.22
N GLY A 178 18.08 6.36 5.88
CA GLY A 178 18.10 6.86 4.51
C GLY A 178 16.78 7.51 4.09
N THR A 179 16.78 8.09 2.89
CA THR A 179 15.65 8.89 2.36
C THR A 179 14.36 8.08 2.31
N TYR A 180 14.42 6.85 1.77
CA TYR A 180 13.26 5.95 1.65
C TYR A 180 13.33 4.89 2.74
N SER A 181 12.92 5.26 3.95
CA SER A 181 13.00 4.42 5.16
C SER A 181 11.66 4.39 5.91
N HIS A 182 11.54 3.46 6.86
CA HIS A 182 10.41 3.36 7.80
C HIS A 182 10.23 4.66 8.58
N ALA A 183 11.31 5.14 9.22
CA ALA A 183 11.27 6.34 10.04
C ALA A 183 10.78 7.58 9.26
N ASN A 184 11.04 7.62 7.94
CA ASN A 184 10.59 8.69 7.05
C ASN A 184 9.20 8.43 6.42
N GLY A 185 8.52 7.33 6.76
CA GLY A 185 7.17 7.01 6.31
C GLY A 185 7.06 6.53 4.87
N TYR A 186 8.18 6.12 4.25
CA TYR A 186 8.23 5.61 2.87
C TYR A 186 8.06 4.10 2.78
N LYS A 187 8.10 3.41 3.93
CA LYS A 187 8.05 1.97 4.00
C LYS A 187 6.97 1.52 4.98
N ILE A 188 6.45 0.33 4.75
CA ILE A 188 5.48 -0.33 5.61
C ILE A 188 5.69 -1.84 5.46
N ASP A 189 5.63 -2.56 6.58
CA ASP A 189 5.82 -4.01 6.60
C ASP A 189 4.46 -4.69 6.71
N ILE A 190 4.23 -5.73 5.90
CA ILE A 190 3.04 -6.57 6.01
C ILE A 190 3.41 -8.03 6.24
N ALA A 191 2.53 -8.72 6.96
CA ALA A 191 2.67 -10.15 7.19
C ALA A 191 2.68 -10.92 5.87
N THR A 192 3.44 -12.02 5.85
CA THR A 192 3.36 -13.01 4.77
C THR A 192 2.09 -13.83 4.87
N GLY A 193 1.65 -14.38 3.75
CA GLY A 193 0.52 -15.31 3.69
C GLY A 193 0.37 -15.85 2.27
N SER A 194 -0.31 -16.97 2.07
CA SER A 194 -0.43 -17.57 0.73
C SER A 194 -0.99 -16.59 -0.30
N CYS A 195 -2.06 -15.87 0.04
CA CYS A 195 -2.67 -14.86 -0.83
C CYS A 195 -1.70 -13.72 -1.17
N VAL A 196 -1.15 -13.06 -0.14
CA VAL A 196 -0.23 -11.92 -0.29
C VAL A 196 1.02 -12.34 -1.06
N ASP A 197 1.62 -13.49 -0.71
CA ASP A 197 2.83 -13.99 -1.36
C ASP A 197 2.60 -14.31 -2.84
N GLU A 198 1.44 -14.87 -3.19
CA GLU A 198 1.07 -15.08 -4.59
C GLU A 198 0.82 -13.76 -5.32
N ALA A 199 0.07 -12.83 -4.70
CA ALA A 199 -0.24 -11.53 -5.28
C ALA A 199 1.02 -10.73 -5.63
N VAL A 200 1.99 -10.67 -4.71
CA VAL A 200 3.26 -9.98 -4.94
C VAL A 200 4.09 -10.70 -6.00
N ARG A 201 4.10 -12.04 -6.02
CA ARG A 201 4.88 -12.81 -7.01
C ARG A 201 4.35 -12.70 -8.45
N ARG A 202 3.11 -12.24 -8.65
CA ARG A 202 2.60 -11.90 -9.99
C ARG A 202 3.27 -10.65 -10.57
N TYR A 203 3.83 -9.79 -9.73
CA TYR A 203 4.61 -8.66 -10.21
C TYR A 203 5.98 -9.11 -10.73
N PRO A 204 6.55 -8.41 -11.74
CA PRO A 204 7.88 -8.71 -12.25
C PRO A 204 8.93 -8.75 -11.14
N PHE A 205 9.74 -9.81 -11.15
CA PHE A 205 10.96 -9.89 -10.37
C PHE A 205 11.97 -8.88 -10.91
N THR A 206 12.57 -8.08 -10.03
CA THR A 206 13.47 -6.97 -10.39
C THR A 206 14.88 -7.10 -9.83
N GLY A 207 15.16 -8.19 -9.10
CA GLY A 207 16.49 -8.49 -8.58
C GLY A 207 16.47 -8.94 -7.11
N VAL A 208 17.67 -9.01 -6.54
CA VAL A 208 17.89 -9.37 -5.13
C VAL A 208 18.62 -8.22 -4.45
N ARG A 209 18.15 -7.79 -3.28
CA ARG A 209 18.81 -6.78 -2.44
C ARG A 209 20.02 -7.39 -1.74
N GLY A 210 20.96 -6.58 -1.25
CA GLY A 210 22.22 -7.06 -0.68
C GLY A 210 22.09 -7.99 0.54
N ASP A 211 20.93 -8.01 1.19
CA ASP A 211 20.56 -8.90 2.30
C ASP A 211 19.90 -10.22 1.83
N GLY A 212 19.81 -10.45 0.53
CA GLY A 212 19.17 -11.63 -0.06
C GLY A 212 17.66 -11.49 -0.31
N ALA A 213 17.04 -10.34 0.02
CA ALA A 213 15.61 -10.16 -0.20
C ALA A 213 15.28 -10.09 -1.69
N ARG A 214 14.35 -10.94 -2.14
CA ARG A 214 13.84 -10.94 -3.53
C ARG A 214 12.95 -9.73 -3.73
N LEU A 215 13.19 -8.97 -4.80
CA LEU A 215 12.46 -7.75 -5.12
C LEU A 215 11.44 -7.98 -6.23
N HIS A 216 10.20 -7.60 -5.96
CA HIS A 216 9.11 -7.53 -6.93
C HIS A 216 8.65 -6.08 -7.07
N ARG A 217 8.21 -5.66 -8.26
CA ARG A 217 7.79 -4.27 -8.49
C ARG A 217 6.45 -4.18 -9.18
N SER A 218 5.50 -3.47 -8.59
CA SER A 218 4.21 -3.20 -9.22
C SER A 218 4.34 -2.21 -10.40
N PRO A 219 3.36 -2.13 -11.32
CA PRO A 219 3.34 -1.15 -12.40
C PRO A 219 3.44 0.32 -11.93
N GLU A 220 2.96 0.62 -10.73
CA GLU A 220 2.99 1.94 -10.08
C GLU A 220 4.38 2.27 -9.50
N GLY A 221 5.29 1.30 -9.49
CA GLY A 221 6.66 1.46 -8.99
C GLY A 221 6.81 1.17 -7.49
N VAL A 222 5.82 0.56 -6.85
CA VAL A 222 5.93 0.04 -5.48
C VAL A 222 6.86 -1.16 -5.48
N VAL A 223 7.84 -1.17 -4.58
CA VAL A 223 8.82 -2.27 -4.47
C VAL A 223 8.49 -3.11 -3.25
N PHE A 224 8.37 -4.41 -3.45
CA PHE A 224 8.14 -5.40 -2.41
C PHE A 224 9.41 -6.23 -2.24
N ALA A 225 10.01 -6.20 -1.06
CA ALA A 225 11.17 -7.00 -0.70
C ALA A 225 10.72 -8.14 0.22
N ARG A 226 10.99 -9.38 -0.20
CA ARG A 226 10.70 -10.56 0.63
C ARG A 226 11.78 -10.71 1.69
N GLU A 227 11.48 -10.27 2.91
CA GLU A 227 12.27 -10.60 4.11
C GLU A 227 11.80 -11.94 4.68
N LYS A 228 12.36 -12.42 5.79
CA LYS A 228 12.11 -13.78 6.29
C LYS A 228 10.64 -14.02 6.68
N ASP A 229 10.04 -13.10 7.43
CA ASP A 229 8.72 -13.25 8.06
C ASP A 229 7.70 -12.16 7.65
N HIS A 230 8.11 -11.22 6.81
CA HIS A 230 7.25 -10.14 6.32
C HIS A 230 7.66 -9.71 4.89
N TRP A 231 6.81 -8.91 4.28
CA TRP A 231 7.13 -8.12 3.09
C TRP A 231 7.46 -6.69 3.52
N ASP A 232 8.65 -6.25 3.16
CA ASP A 232 9.09 -4.86 3.28
C ASP A 232 8.68 -4.12 2.00
N ILE A 233 7.73 -3.19 2.12
CA ILE A 233 7.17 -2.46 0.99
C ILE A 233 7.72 -1.05 0.97
N THR A 234 8.30 -0.61 -0.14
CA THR A 234 8.85 0.75 -0.34
C THR A 234 8.05 1.54 -1.39
N ILE A 235 7.51 2.69 -0.97
CA ILE A 235 6.64 3.56 -1.78
C ILE A 235 7.33 4.92 -2.00
N ARG A 236 8.14 5.04 -3.05
CA ARG A 236 8.89 6.27 -3.36
C ARG A 236 7.99 7.36 -3.94
N ARG A 237 7.01 6.96 -4.74
CA ARG A 237 5.99 7.80 -5.36
C ARG A 237 4.66 7.14 -5.02
N GLY A 238 3.73 7.92 -4.47
CA GLY A 238 2.39 7.40 -4.23
C GLY A 238 1.65 7.17 -5.56
N PRO A 239 0.44 6.62 -5.51
CA PRO A 239 -0.39 6.44 -6.68
C PRO A 239 -0.58 7.78 -7.39
N ARG A 240 -0.55 7.78 -8.73
CA ARG A 240 -0.77 8.99 -9.51
C ARG A 240 -2.22 9.45 -9.25
N GLY A 241 -2.38 10.55 -8.54
CA GLY A 241 -3.65 11.29 -8.44
C GLY A 241 -3.97 12.01 -9.74
#